data_AF-A0A388TFB2-F1
#
_entry.id   AF-A0A388TFB2-F1
#
_cell.length_a   1.000
_cell.length_b   1.000
_cell.length_c   1.000
_cell.angle_alpha   90.00
_cell.angle_beta   90.00
_cell.angle_gamma   90.00
#
_symmetry.space_group_name_H-M   'P 1'
#
loop_
_entity.id
_entity.type
_entity.pdbx_description
1 polymer ?
#
loop_
_entity_poly.entity_id
_entity_poly.type
_entity_poly.pdbx_seq_one_letter_code
_entity_poly.pdbx_strand_id
1 'polypeptide(L)'
;MSGDRDSYYLVSYNSEQTIVDAAFGYSDLSGAYNSVDTYIDPFDPEITKLLGQIPGLDDPRLSAEDKLVKVYNYIINNFSYVPDEKDDWNFVSETIYRRGGDCEDLAILLSSAMIAVLLAEGVDYQTANGRIAAVAGRHAVYGDHVYVEYKADDGQVYVLDAAFAEQGNIERLSDLKKNSEVNFTVYFRFNDNKVFLDAAASNSAEAKASSQIDPEQECLQPLLERFERETDLRDATRDELTLKLFNFLRTEFEIVDLQEFFPSLELLTQTKVGNSQGLSLLLVNAALAMAHTLGLELPNIRLCEAERDGEKQYIVIYEDELGIDRVLDFTDKIVDPQMQLDLVNTLKDLFSINAYMPAQDLAGLVKYGREYGLGDDLYGR
;
A
#
# COMPACT_ATOMS: atom_id res chain seq x y z
N MET A 1 19.29 3.37 24.85
CA MET A 1 17.94 3.91 25.10
C MET A 1 17.13 3.49 23.89
N SER A 2 16.36 2.41 24.02
CA SER A 2 15.41 1.98 22.98
C SER A 2 14.34 3.07 22.90
N GLY A 3 14.25 3.78 21.79
CA GLY A 3 13.13 4.70 21.57
C GLY A 3 11.88 3.86 21.42
N ASP A 4 10.85 4.16 22.22
CA ASP A 4 9.55 3.52 22.12
C ASP A 4 9.01 3.68 20.69
N ARG A 5 8.60 2.56 20.10
CA ARG A 5 7.99 2.45 18.79
C ARG A 5 6.47 2.49 19.03
N ASP A 6 5.94 3.70 19.11
CA ASP A 6 4.51 3.94 19.39
C ASP A 6 3.82 4.49 18.14
N SER A 7 2.56 4.12 17.92
CA SER A 7 1.73 4.71 16.88
C SER A 7 1.56 6.21 17.09
N TYR A 8 1.54 6.97 16.00
CA TYR A 8 1.36 8.42 16.07
C TYR A 8 0.41 8.93 14.99
N TYR A 9 -0.27 10.03 15.30
CA TYR A 9 -1.15 10.72 14.37
C TYR A 9 -0.73 12.17 14.22
N LEU A 10 -0.81 12.66 12.98
CA LEU A 10 -0.58 14.05 12.62
C LEU A 10 -1.92 14.77 12.64
N VAL A 11 -2.06 15.74 13.54
CA VAL A 11 -3.21 16.64 13.61
C VAL A 11 -2.86 17.92 12.86
N SER A 12 -3.60 18.24 11.80
CA SER A 12 -3.57 19.57 11.21
C SER A 12 -4.68 20.43 11.80
N TYR A 13 -4.35 21.70 12.03
CA TYR A 13 -5.26 22.67 12.63
C TYR A 13 -5.70 23.63 11.52
N ASN A 14 -6.98 23.61 11.17
CA ASN A 14 -7.56 24.69 10.39
C ASN A 14 -8.24 25.70 11.33
N SER A 15 -8.69 26.83 10.78
CA SER A 15 -9.30 27.91 11.55
C SER A 15 -10.63 27.53 12.25
N GLU A 16 -11.17 26.34 11.99
CA GLU A 16 -12.50 25.94 12.42
C GLU A 16 -12.53 24.71 13.34
N GLN A 17 -11.52 23.81 13.32
CA GLN A 17 -11.31 22.72 14.29
C GLN A 17 -10.04 21.89 13.98
N THR A 18 -9.68 20.98 14.89
CA THR A 18 -8.65 19.94 14.70
C THR A 18 -9.12 18.86 13.74
N ILE A 19 -8.30 18.53 12.73
CA ILE A 19 -8.48 17.40 11.82
C ILE A 19 -7.26 16.48 11.95
N VAL A 20 -7.46 15.17 12.06
CA VAL A 20 -6.37 14.20 11.89
C VAL A 20 -6.13 14.05 10.39
N ASP A 21 -4.95 14.47 9.92
CA ASP A 21 -4.58 14.51 8.51
C ASP A 21 -3.97 13.17 8.05
N ALA A 22 -3.28 12.49 8.97
CA ALA A 22 -2.72 11.16 8.76
C ALA A 22 -2.50 10.46 10.10
N ALA A 23 -2.68 9.14 10.14
CA ALA A 23 -2.30 8.30 11.27
C ALA A 23 -1.37 7.19 10.79
N PHE A 24 -0.39 6.84 11.62
CA PHE A 24 0.66 5.88 11.31
C PHE A 24 0.83 4.86 12.43
N GLY A 25 0.86 3.58 12.06
CA GLY A 25 1.22 2.47 12.93
C GLY A 25 2.60 1.94 12.54
N TYR A 26 3.43 1.61 13.52
CA TYR A 26 4.72 0.97 13.25
C TYR A 26 4.51 -0.50 12.93
N SER A 27 5.19 -1.04 11.92
CA SER A 27 5.17 -2.47 11.65
C SER A 27 6.56 -3.06 11.84
N ASP A 28 6.68 -4.04 12.73
CA ASP A 28 7.92 -4.79 12.95
C ASP A 28 8.31 -5.59 11.68
N LEU A 29 7.33 -5.95 10.84
CA LEU A 29 7.56 -6.62 9.56
C LEU A 29 8.21 -5.69 8.52
N SER A 30 7.74 -4.44 8.42
CA SER A 30 8.28 -3.49 7.44
C SER A 30 9.44 -2.65 7.99
N GLY A 31 9.73 -2.74 9.30
CA GLY A 31 10.74 -1.91 9.97
C GLY A 31 10.37 -0.43 10.07
N ALA A 32 9.16 -0.04 9.67
CA ALA A 32 8.78 1.35 9.37
C ALA A 32 7.34 1.68 9.82
N TYR A 33 7.03 2.97 9.82
CA TYR A 33 5.68 3.48 10.02
C TYR A 33 4.90 3.45 8.71
N ASN A 34 3.76 2.76 8.70
CA ASN A 34 2.83 2.76 7.58
C ASN A 34 1.58 3.55 7.93
N SER A 35 0.91 4.12 6.93
CA SER A 35 -0.40 4.71 7.14
C SER A 35 -1.37 3.64 7.62
N VAL A 36 -2.15 3.94 8.66
CA VAL A 36 -3.14 3.01 9.23
C VAL A 36 -4.12 2.47 8.18
N ASP A 37 -4.38 3.25 7.14
CA ASP A 37 -5.28 2.87 6.03
C ASP A 37 -4.73 1.73 5.17
N THR A 38 -3.41 1.52 5.17
CA THR A 38 -2.78 0.47 4.35
C THR A 38 -2.88 -0.93 4.95
N TYR A 39 -3.17 -1.02 6.26
CA TYR A 39 -3.28 -2.30 6.95
C TYR A 39 -4.60 -3.01 6.65
N ILE A 40 -5.67 -2.27 6.33
CA ILE A 40 -6.95 -2.86 5.93
C ILE A 40 -6.84 -3.29 4.46
N ASP A 41 -6.85 -4.59 4.24
CA ASP A 41 -6.80 -5.18 2.89
C ASP A 41 -7.87 -6.27 2.70
N PRO A 42 -9.04 -5.94 2.11
CA PRO A 42 -10.07 -6.94 1.81
C PRO A 42 -9.70 -7.85 0.63
N PHE A 43 -8.68 -7.49 -0.15
CA PHE A 43 -8.22 -8.24 -1.31
C PHE A 43 -7.04 -9.17 -1.00
N ASP A 44 -6.52 -9.15 0.24
CA ASP A 44 -5.48 -10.08 0.67
C ASP A 44 -5.97 -11.54 0.43
N PRO A 45 -5.20 -12.38 -0.29
CA PRO A 45 -5.58 -13.76 -0.57
C PRO A 45 -5.90 -14.59 0.67
N GLU A 46 -5.30 -14.27 1.82
CA GLU A 46 -5.58 -14.94 3.10
C GLU A 46 -6.98 -14.63 3.62
N ILE A 47 -7.58 -13.47 3.31
CA ILE A 47 -8.98 -13.17 3.64
C ILE A 47 -9.91 -14.14 2.91
N THR A 48 -9.70 -14.36 1.62
CA THR A 48 -10.53 -15.30 0.84
C THR A 48 -10.42 -16.71 1.42
N LYS A 49 -9.22 -17.15 1.80
CA LYS A 49 -9.00 -18.44 2.46
C LYS A 49 -9.69 -18.51 3.83
N LEU A 50 -9.62 -17.45 4.62
CA LEU A 50 -10.26 -17.33 5.93
C LEU A 50 -11.78 -17.45 5.80
N LEU A 51 -12.40 -16.67 4.91
CA LEU A 51 -13.86 -16.68 4.71
C LEU A 51 -14.36 -18.06 4.28
N GLY A 52 -13.60 -18.76 3.44
CA GLY A 52 -13.90 -20.14 3.04
C GLY A 52 -13.86 -21.18 4.18
N GLN A 53 -13.27 -20.84 5.34
CA GLN A 53 -13.24 -21.70 6.52
C GLN A 53 -14.47 -21.50 7.44
N ILE A 54 -15.24 -20.43 7.25
CA ILE A 54 -16.33 -20.05 8.16
C ILE A 54 -17.58 -20.90 7.89
N PRO A 55 -18.04 -21.75 8.83
CA PRO A 55 -19.13 -22.67 8.56
C PRO A 55 -20.46 -21.98 8.22
N GLY A 56 -20.99 -22.32 7.03
CA GLY A 56 -22.26 -21.82 6.52
C GLY A 56 -22.26 -20.34 6.17
N LEU A 57 -21.09 -19.73 5.96
CA LEU A 57 -20.99 -18.37 5.42
C LEU A 57 -21.50 -18.29 3.98
N ASP A 58 -21.34 -19.38 3.22
CA ASP A 58 -21.76 -19.54 1.82
C ASP A 58 -23.27 -19.83 1.66
N ASP A 59 -24.04 -19.90 2.74
CA ASP A 59 -25.47 -20.15 2.68
C ASP A 59 -26.20 -18.99 1.98
N PRO A 60 -26.81 -19.21 0.80
CA PRO A 60 -27.46 -18.15 0.02
C PRO A 60 -28.74 -17.62 0.66
N ARG A 61 -29.21 -18.24 1.76
CA ARG A 61 -30.39 -17.78 2.50
C ARG A 61 -30.06 -16.71 3.54
N LEU A 62 -28.79 -16.53 3.87
CA LEU A 62 -28.34 -15.52 4.83
C LEU A 62 -28.28 -14.15 4.15
N SER A 63 -28.71 -13.12 4.88
CA SER A 63 -28.46 -11.75 4.45
C SER A 63 -26.96 -11.41 4.58
N ALA A 64 -26.53 -10.33 3.92
CA ALA A 64 -25.17 -9.83 4.09
C ALA A 64 -24.84 -9.56 5.57
N GLU A 65 -25.78 -8.96 6.32
CA GLU A 65 -25.59 -8.68 7.75
C GLU A 65 -25.50 -9.94 8.62
N ASP A 66 -26.26 -10.99 8.30
CA ASP A 66 -26.13 -12.29 8.98
C ASP A 66 -24.76 -12.93 8.71
N LYS A 67 -24.20 -12.72 7.52
CA LYS A 67 -22.83 -13.16 7.17
C LYS A 67 -21.78 -12.35 7.94
N LEU A 68 -21.97 -11.04 8.11
CA LEU A 68 -21.08 -10.21 8.95
C LEU A 68 -21.09 -10.66 10.41
N VAL A 69 -22.26 -11.01 10.96
CA VAL A 69 -22.38 -11.60 12.30
C VAL A 69 -21.59 -12.91 12.41
N LYS A 70 -21.66 -13.78 11.40
CA LYS A 70 -20.86 -15.01 11.35
C LYS A 70 -19.36 -14.72 11.31
N VAL A 71 -18.92 -13.74 10.52
CA VAL A 71 -17.52 -13.32 10.47
C VAL A 71 -17.04 -12.84 11.84
N TYR A 72 -17.80 -11.94 12.47
CA TYR A 72 -17.49 -11.44 13.81
C TYR A 72 -17.35 -12.58 14.82
N ASN A 73 -18.38 -13.43 14.93
CA ASN A 73 -18.37 -14.57 15.83
C ASN A 73 -17.20 -15.53 15.53
N TYR A 74 -16.88 -15.75 14.25
CA TYR A 74 -15.75 -16.59 13.89
C TYR A 74 -14.43 -16.00 14.39
N ILE A 75 -14.20 -14.71 14.17
CA ILE A 75 -12.95 -14.05 14.58
C ILE A 75 -12.80 -14.12 16.11
N ILE A 76 -13.80 -13.71 16.89
CA ILE A 76 -13.68 -13.70 18.37
C ILE A 76 -13.50 -15.10 18.99
N ASN A 77 -13.94 -16.16 18.30
CA ASN A 77 -13.80 -17.53 18.80
C ASN A 77 -12.53 -18.23 18.33
N ASN A 78 -11.88 -17.76 17.26
CA ASN A 78 -10.76 -18.44 16.62
C ASN A 78 -9.45 -17.64 16.61
N PHE A 79 -9.50 -16.37 17.04
CA PHE A 79 -8.34 -15.50 17.15
C PHE A 79 -8.17 -15.08 18.60
N SER A 80 -6.93 -15.17 19.09
CA SER A 80 -6.60 -14.82 20.46
C SER A 80 -6.24 -13.35 20.55
N TYR A 81 -6.78 -12.65 21.56
CA TYR A 81 -6.23 -11.36 21.95
C TYR A 81 -4.86 -11.58 22.58
N VAL A 82 -3.82 -11.01 21.97
CA VAL A 82 -2.45 -11.08 22.44
C VAL A 82 -1.99 -9.64 22.65
N PRO A 83 -1.98 -9.12 23.89
CA PRO A 83 -1.48 -7.78 24.14
C PRO A 83 -0.01 -7.73 23.76
N ASP A 84 0.37 -6.75 22.95
CA ASP A 84 1.75 -6.58 22.54
C ASP A 84 2.51 -5.70 23.56
N GLU A 85 3.79 -6.02 23.79
CA GLU A 85 4.68 -5.20 24.62
C GLU A 85 5.21 -3.98 23.84
N LYS A 86 5.04 -3.97 22.51
CA LYS A 86 5.33 -2.88 21.59
C LYS A 86 4.09 -2.61 20.73
N ASP A 87 3.84 -1.36 20.36
CA ASP A 87 2.65 -0.94 19.61
C ASP A 87 2.82 -1.24 18.10
N ASP A 88 3.11 -2.50 17.77
CA ASP A 88 3.42 -2.99 16.43
C ASP A 88 2.13 -3.45 15.73
N TRP A 89 1.77 -2.77 14.65
CA TRP A 89 0.56 -3.05 13.87
C TRP A 89 0.85 -4.17 12.86
N ASN A 90 0.03 -5.22 12.89
CA ASN A 90 0.13 -6.35 11.99
C ASN A 90 -0.74 -6.16 10.74
N PHE A 91 -0.21 -6.60 9.60
CA PHE A 91 -1.03 -6.75 8.39
C PHE A 91 -2.04 -7.89 8.55
N VAL A 92 -3.11 -7.85 7.76
CA VAL A 92 -4.17 -8.88 7.76
C VAL A 92 -3.62 -10.31 7.68
N SER A 93 -2.73 -10.58 6.73
CA SER A 93 -2.12 -11.90 6.55
C SER A 93 -1.27 -12.33 7.76
N GLU A 94 -0.63 -11.38 8.44
CA GLU A 94 0.12 -11.63 9.67
C GLU A 94 -0.81 -12.00 10.84
N THR A 95 -1.90 -11.23 11.04
CA THR A 95 -2.91 -11.55 12.06
C THR A 95 -3.55 -12.93 11.81
N ILE A 96 -3.83 -13.27 10.55
CA ILE A 96 -4.33 -14.60 10.13
C ILE A 96 -3.32 -15.70 10.44
N TYR A 97 -2.05 -15.49 10.09
CA TYR A 97 -0.98 -16.45 10.32
C TYR A 97 -0.75 -16.70 11.81
N ARG A 98 -0.67 -15.63 12.61
CA ARG A 98 -0.47 -15.67 14.07
C ARG A 98 -1.69 -16.21 14.83
N ARG A 99 -2.88 -16.21 14.19
CA ARG A 99 -4.17 -16.52 14.83
C ARG A 99 -4.44 -15.65 16.05
N GLY A 100 -4.04 -14.38 15.98
CA GLY A 100 -4.17 -13.44 17.07
C GLY A 100 -3.41 -12.14 16.82
N GLY A 101 -3.66 -11.20 17.70
CA GLY A 101 -3.15 -9.83 17.71
C GLY A 101 -3.85 -9.05 18.83
N ASP A 102 -3.53 -7.79 19.01
CA ASP A 102 -4.21 -6.92 19.98
C ASP A 102 -5.40 -6.19 19.33
N CYS A 103 -5.72 -4.97 19.77
CA CYS A 103 -7.00 -4.34 19.43
C CYS A 103 -7.03 -3.82 17.99
N GLU A 104 -5.94 -3.24 17.52
CA GLU A 104 -5.74 -2.75 16.16
C GLU A 104 -5.74 -3.92 15.17
N ASP A 105 -4.99 -4.98 15.46
CA ASP A 105 -4.80 -6.11 14.57
C ASP A 105 -6.12 -6.83 14.28
N LEU A 106 -6.89 -7.07 15.35
CA LEU A 106 -8.17 -7.74 15.25
C LEU A 106 -9.23 -6.83 14.61
N ALA A 107 -9.15 -5.51 14.82
CA ALA A 107 -10.01 -4.54 14.13
C ALA A 107 -9.70 -4.44 12.64
N ILE A 108 -8.42 -4.47 12.27
CA ILE A 108 -7.93 -4.51 10.88
C ILE A 108 -8.45 -5.76 10.19
N LEU A 109 -8.21 -6.94 10.78
CA LEU A 109 -8.69 -8.22 10.25
C LEU A 109 -10.21 -8.23 10.08
N LEU A 110 -10.94 -7.79 11.09
CA LEU A 110 -12.39 -7.76 11.06
C LEU A 110 -12.91 -6.81 9.96
N SER A 111 -12.33 -5.62 9.85
CA SER A 111 -12.72 -4.64 8.82
C SER A 111 -12.51 -5.21 7.41
N SER A 112 -11.33 -5.78 7.13
CA SER A 112 -11.01 -6.41 5.85
C SER A 112 -11.95 -7.55 5.50
N ALA A 113 -12.20 -8.46 6.46
CA ALA A 113 -13.10 -9.58 6.26
C ALA A 113 -14.55 -9.14 6.00
N MET A 114 -15.02 -8.11 6.72
CA MET A 114 -16.37 -7.57 6.54
C MET A 114 -16.54 -6.89 5.17
N ILE A 115 -15.57 -6.09 4.72
CA ILE A 115 -15.59 -5.48 3.39
C ILE A 115 -15.61 -6.58 2.32
N ALA A 116 -14.75 -7.60 2.43
CA ALA A 116 -14.70 -8.72 1.48
C ALA A 116 -16.03 -9.49 1.39
N VAL A 117 -16.73 -9.69 2.52
CA VAL A 117 -18.08 -10.29 2.50
C VAL A 117 -19.07 -9.40 1.76
N LEU A 118 -19.10 -8.10 2.01
CA LEU A 118 -20.01 -7.19 1.30
C LEU A 118 -19.75 -7.19 -0.22
N LEU A 119 -18.49 -7.22 -0.62
CA LEU A 119 -18.09 -7.36 -2.04
C LEU A 119 -18.61 -8.67 -2.65
N ALA A 120 -18.46 -9.78 -1.94
CA ALA A 120 -18.95 -11.09 -2.38
C ALA A 120 -20.49 -11.13 -2.52
N GLU A 121 -21.21 -10.33 -1.71
CA GLU A 121 -22.66 -10.15 -1.82
C GLU A 121 -23.09 -9.15 -2.90
N GLY A 122 -22.14 -8.62 -3.68
CA GLY A 122 -22.40 -7.73 -4.80
C GLY A 122 -22.59 -6.27 -4.42
N VAL A 123 -22.23 -5.88 -3.20
CA VAL A 123 -22.11 -4.46 -2.84
C VAL A 123 -20.87 -3.91 -3.52
N ASP A 124 -20.98 -2.76 -4.18
CA ASP A 124 -19.81 -2.12 -4.77
C ASP A 124 -18.81 -1.69 -3.69
N TYR A 125 -17.53 -1.64 -4.06
CA TYR A 125 -16.47 -1.35 -3.10
C TYR A 125 -16.67 -0.04 -2.35
N GLN A 126 -17.07 1.04 -3.05
CA GLN A 126 -17.22 2.35 -2.43
C GLN A 126 -18.29 2.32 -1.34
N THR A 127 -19.42 1.66 -1.63
CA THR A 127 -20.50 1.46 -0.66
C THR A 127 -20.08 0.54 0.48
N ALA A 128 -19.38 -0.56 0.20
CA ALA A 128 -18.91 -1.50 1.22
C ALA A 128 -17.92 -0.83 2.19
N ASN A 129 -16.89 -0.17 1.65
CA ASN A 129 -15.88 0.53 2.42
C ASN A 129 -16.46 1.74 3.17
N GLY A 130 -17.44 2.45 2.58
CA GLY A 130 -18.15 3.55 3.24
C GLY A 130 -19.07 3.12 4.40
N ARG A 131 -19.36 1.82 4.54
CA ARG A 131 -20.15 1.27 5.66
C ARG A 131 -19.29 0.82 6.83
N ILE A 132 -17.99 0.67 6.66
CA ILE A 132 -17.09 0.09 7.65
C ILE A 132 -15.99 1.09 8.01
N ALA A 133 -15.71 1.25 9.29
CA ALA A 133 -14.57 2.02 9.76
C ALA A 133 -13.96 1.37 10.99
N ALA A 134 -12.65 1.18 11.01
CA ALA A 134 -11.91 0.97 12.23
C ALA A 134 -11.77 2.31 12.97
N VAL A 135 -11.86 2.27 14.30
CA VAL A 135 -11.95 3.46 15.15
C VAL A 135 -10.97 3.33 16.29
N ALA A 136 -9.97 4.21 16.29
CA ALA A 136 -9.03 4.35 17.40
C ALA A 136 -9.55 5.42 18.36
N GLY A 137 -9.54 5.11 19.66
CA GLY A 137 -9.99 6.04 20.68
C GLY A 137 -9.61 5.60 22.08
N ARG A 138 -10.13 6.31 23.08
CA ARG A 138 -9.89 6.02 24.49
C ARG A 138 -11.17 5.94 25.29
N HIS A 139 -11.28 4.89 26.09
CA HIS A 139 -12.33 4.74 27.10
C HIS A 139 -11.78 5.04 28.50
N ALA A 140 -12.60 5.65 29.34
CA ALA A 140 -12.21 6.02 30.70
C ALA A 140 -11.80 4.82 31.58
N VAL A 141 -12.33 3.63 31.27
CA VAL A 141 -12.07 2.39 32.02
C VAL A 141 -11.03 1.50 31.34
N TYR A 142 -11.05 1.41 30.01
CA TYR A 142 -10.27 0.41 29.26
C TYR A 142 -8.96 0.97 28.68
N GLY A 143 -8.78 2.30 28.70
CA GLY A 143 -7.62 2.92 28.08
C GLY A 143 -7.80 3.12 26.59
N ASP A 144 -6.68 3.21 25.88
CA ASP A 144 -6.64 3.33 24.42
C ASP A 144 -7.05 1.98 23.79
N HIS A 145 -7.81 2.02 22.70
CA HIS A 145 -8.42 0.84 22.08
C HIS A 145 -8.81 1.09 20.63
N VAL A 146 -8.85 0.03 19.83
CA VAL A 146 -9.37 0.05 18.46
C VAL A 146 -10.54 -0.93 18.31
N TYR A 147 -11.61 -0.49 17.66
CA TYR A 147 -12.81 -1.30 17.37
C TYR A 147 -13.35 -0.99 15.97
N VAL A 148 -14.36 -1.72 15.51
CA VAL A 148 -14.99 -1.51 14.19
C VAL A 148 -16.40 -0.92 14.34
N GLU A 149 -16.68 0.15 13.60
CA GLU A 149 -18.02 0.68 13.36
C GLU A 149 -18.57 0.12 12.05
N TYR A 150 -19.82 -0.37 12.07
CA TYR A 150 -20.56 -0.77 10.87
C TYR A 150 -21.88 -0.01 10.76
N LYS A 151 -22.09 0.64 9.62
CA LYS A 151 -23.36 1.30 9.27
C LYS A 151 -24.29 0.31 8.58
N ALA A 152 -25.30 -0.13 9.33
CA ALA A 152 -26.30 -1.09 8.88
C ALA A 152 -27.35 -0.49 7.93
N ASP A 153 -28.11 -1.37 7.29
CA ASP A 153 -29.17 -0.98 6.34
C ASP A 153 -30.31 -0.20 7.01
N ASP A 154 -30.51 -0.36 8.32
CA ASP A 154 -31.48 0.40 9.12
C ASP A 154 -30.98 1.82 9.46
N GLY A 155 -29.79 2.18 9.02
CA GLY A 155 -29.12 3.47 9.24
C GLY A 155 -28.48 3.62 10.62
N GLN A 156 -28.51 2.59 11.47
CA GLN A 156 -27.80 2.58 12.74
C GLN A 156 -26.31 2.25 12.54
N VAL A 157 -25.48 2.69 13.48
CA VAL A 157 -24.05 2.36 13.52
C VAL A 157 -23.80 1.45 14.72
N TYR A 158 -23.42 0.21 14.45
CA TYR A 158 -23.12 -0.81 15.45
C TYR A 158 -21.61 -0.91 15.69
N VAL A 159 -21.23 -1.22 16.93
CA VAL A 159 -19.85 -1.40 17.34
C VAL A 159 -19.52 -2.89 17.40
N LEU A 160 -18.59 -3.33 16.57
CA LEU A 160 -18.02 -4.67 16.58
C LEU A 160 -16.62 -4.60 17.18
N ASP A 161 -16.45 -5.24 18.33
CA ASP A 161 -15.19 -5.23 19.04
C ASP A 161 -14.67 -6.67 19.16
N ALA A 162 -13.63 -6.98 18.39
CA ALA A 162 -13.05 -8.31 18.33
C ALA A 162 -12.05 -8.56 19.46
N ALA A 163 -11.51 -7.51 20.06
CA ALA A 163 -10.57 -7.58 21.17
C ALA A 163 -11.29 -7.61 22.53
N PHE A 164 -12.52 -7.11 22.60
CA PHE A 164 -13.28 -7.01 23.84
C PHE A 164 -14.16 -8.24 24.10
N ALA A 165 -13.62 -9.21 24.82
CA ALA A 165 -14.25 -10.50 25.10
C ALA A 165 -15.62 -10.41 25.82
N GLU A 166 -15.93 -9.30 26.51
CA GLU A 166 -17.23 -9.13 27.18
C GLU A 166 -18.40 -9.02 26.20
N GLN A 167 -18.14 -8.67 24.94
CA GLN A 167 -19.19 -8.57 23.91
C GLN A 167 -19.72 -9.96 23.51
N GLY A 168 -18.85 -10.97 23.50
CA GLY A 168 -19.21 -12.36 23.25
C GLY A 168 -19.87 -12.61 21.88
N ASN A 169 -20.40 -13.82 21.72
CA ASN A 169 -21.12 -14.18 20.49
C ASN A 169 -22.45 -13.43 20.38
N ILE A 170 -22.77 -12.99 19.17
CA ILE A 170 -24.02 -12.30 18.85
C ILE A 170 -24.88 -13.14 17.89
N GLU A 171 -26.21 -13.03 17.97
CA GLU A 171 -27.10 -13.69 17.02
C GLU A 171 -27.48 -12.75 15.86
N ARG A 172 -27.48 -11.44 16.11
CA ARG A 172 -27.85 -10.39 15.15
C ARG A 172 -27.12 -9.10 15.49
N LEU A 173 -26.99 -8.19 14.52
CA LEU A 173 -26.35 -6.89 14.73
C LEU A 173 -27.00 -6.06 15.85
N SER A 174 -28.33 -6.17 16.03
CA SER A 174 -29.02 -5.43 17.09
C SER A 174 -28.67 -5.87 18.51
N ASP A 175 -27.93 -6.96 18.69
CA ASP A 175 -27.40 -7.38 19.99
C ASP A 175 -26.18 -6.53 20.40
N LEU A 176 -25.59 -5.81 19.44
CA LEU A 176 -24.44 -4.95 19.64
C LEU A 176 -24.83 -3.59 20.20
N LYS A 177 -23.88 -3.00 20.94
CA LYS A 177 -23.96 -1.60 21.32
C LYS A 177 -23.92 -0.72 20.08
N LYS A 178 -24.70 0.36 20.10
CA LYS A 178 -24.60 1.41 19.11
C LYS A 178 -23.42 2.32 19.41
N ASN A 179 -22.88 2.97 18.39
CA ASN A 179 -21.82 3.97 18.58
C ASN A 179 -22.21 5.05 19.62
N SER A 180 -23.46 5.53 19.59
CA SER A 180 -23.97 6.50 20.57
C SER A 180 -24.01 6.00 22.02
N GLU A 181 -23.84 4.70 22.23
CA GLU A 181 -23.89 4.05 23.54
C GLU A 181 -22.48 3.73 24.08
N VAL A 182 -21.45 3.83 23.24
CA VAL A 182 -20.06 3.63 23.66
C VAL A 182 -19.43 4.98 24.02
N ASN A 183 -18.86 5.07 25.23
CA ASN A 183 -18.30 6.32 25.76
C ASN A 183 -16.80 6.44 25.43
N PHE A 184 -16.45 6.30 24.16
CA PHE A 184 -15.08 6.50 23.69
C PHE A 184 -14.85 7.96 23.27
N THR A 185 -13.74 8.53 23.70
CA THR A 185 -13.17 9.71 23.05
C THR A 185 -12.44 9.23 21.81
N VAL A 186 -13.04 9.47 20.64
CA VAL A 186 -12.48 9.03 19.36
C VAL A 186 -11.31 9.93 18.96
N TYR A 187 -10.19 9.31 18.58
CA TYR A 187 -9.04 9.99 18.01
C TYR A 187 -9.21 10.16 16.51
N PHE A 188 -9.40 9.04 15.79
CA PHE A 188 -9.62 9.01 14.35
C PHE A 188 -10.39 7.76 13.93
N ARG A 189 -10.88 7.78 12.69
CA ARG A 189 -11.49 6.65 12.01
C ARG A 189 -10.69 6.39 10.74
N PHE A 190 -10.53 5.12 10.39
CA PHE A 190 -9.80 4.70 9.20
C PHE A 190 -10.50 3.51 8.54
N ASN A 191 -10.33 3.37 7.23
CA ASN A 191 -10.82 2.26 6.44
C ASN A 191 -9.87 2.03 5.25
N ASP A 192 -10.22 1.12 4.34
CA ASP A 192 -9.36 0.89 3.17
C ASP A 192 -9.47 2.06 2.17
N ASN A 193 -8.54 2.99 2.25
CA ASN A 193 -8.48 4.15 1.37
C ASN A 193 -7.85 3.85 -0.02
N LYS A 194 -7.67 2.58 -0.41
CA LYS A 194 -7.13 2.22 -1.73
C LYS A 194 -7.99 2.71 -2.90
N VAL A 195 -9.30 2.92 -2.73
CA VAL A 195 -10.24 3.25 -3.84
C VAL A 195 -10.79 4.69 -3.81
N PHE A 196 -10.39 5.55 -2.85
CA PHE A 196 -10.78 6.98 -2.89
C PHE A 196 -9.85 7.87 -3.72
N LEU A 197 -9.11 7.24 -4.63
CA LEU A 197 -8.31 7.92 -5.62
C LEU A 197 -8.98 7.70 -6.99
N ASP A 198 -10.02 8.46 -7.31
CA ASP A 198 -10.30 8.74 -8.72
C ASP A 198 -10.95 10.12 -8.93
N ALA A 199 -10.42 10.84 -9.92
CA ALA A 199 -10.49 12.28 -10.24
C ALA A 199 -9.31 13.14 -9.74
N ALA A 200 -8.82 12.93 -8.50
CA ALA A 200 -7.53 13.48 -8.06
C ALA A 200 -6.35 12.51 -8.34
N ALA A 201 -6.64 11.34 -8.89
CA ALA A 201 -5.75 10.19 -8.87
C ALA A 201 -4.66 10.13 -9.92
N SER A 202 -4.83 10.86 -11.02
CA SER A 202 -3.67 11.11 -11.89
C SER A 202 -2.59 11.84 -11.10
N ASN A 203 -2.97 12.78 -10.22
CA ASN A 203 -2.03 13.50 -9.36
C ASN A 203 -1.65 12.71 -8.10
N SER A 204 -2.40 11.69 -7.68
CA SER A 204 -2.13 10.95 -6.44
C SER A 204 -1.41 9.62 -6.65
N ALA A 205 -1.60 8.91 -7.76
CA ALA A 205 -0.66 7.87 -8.18
C ALA A 205 0.69 8.53 -8.47
N GLU A 206 0.66 9.72 -9.10
CA GLU A 206 1.81 10.58 -9.26
C GLU A 206 2.45 10.98 -7.93
N ALA A 207 1.67 11.46 -6.95
CA ALA A 207 2.17 11.78 -5.62
C ALA A 207 2.63 10.54 -4.83
N LYS A 208 1.95 9.40 -4.96
CA LYS A 208 2.31 8.15 -4.26
C LYS A 208 3.61 7.57 -4.82
N ALA A 209 3.74 7.35 -6.13
CA ALA A 209 5.01 6.85 -6.68
C ALA A 209 6.14 7.89 -6.57
N SER A 210 5.87 9.19 -6.73
CA SER A 210 6.90 10.22 -6.47
C SER A 210 7.35 10.24 -5.00
N SER A 211 6.43 10.01 -4.04
CA SER A 211 6.79 9.87 -2.62
C SER A 211 7.57 8.59 -2.30
N GLN A 212 7.58 7.63 -3.24
CA GLN A 212 8.30 6.35 -3.12
C GLN A 212 9.61 6.36 -3.93
N ILE A 213 9.90 7.45 -4.65
CA ILE A 213 11.21 7.73 -5.22
C ILE A 213 11.99 8.55 -4.20
N ASP A 214 12.79 7.86 -3.44
CA ASP A 214 13.74 8.40 -2.49
C ASP A 214 15.07 7.64 -2.60
N PRO A 215 16.00 8.11 -3.46
CA PRO A 215 17.29 7.47 -3.65
C PRO A 215 18.21 7.59 -2.42
N GLU A 216 17.82 8.36 -1.39
CA GLU A 216 18.57 8.52 -0.15
C GLU A 216 18.14 7.53 0.95
N GLN A 217 17.17 6.63 0.68
CA GLN A 217 16.73 5.65 1.67
C GLN A 217 17.88 4.74 2.14
N GLU A 218 18.07 4.67 3.46
CA GLU A 218 19.14 3.89 4.09
C GLU A 218 19.08 2.39 3.72
N CYS A 219 17.88 1.85 3.48
CA CYS A 219 17.67 0.46 3.08
C CYS A 219 18.30 0.10 1.72
N LEU A 220 18.62 1.09 0.87
CA LEU A 220 19.28 0.88 -0.41
C LEU A 220 20.78 0.66 -0.25
N GLN A 221 21.41 1.21 0.79
CA GLN A 221 22.86 1.20 0.92
C GLN A 221 23.49 -0.21 0.86
N PRO A 222 22.97 -1.24 1.58
CA PRO A 222 23.52 -2.59 1.48
C PRO A 222 23.40 -3.21 0.08
N LEU A 223 22.33 -2.88 -0.65
CA LEU A 223 22.12 -3.31 -2.03
C LEU A 223 23.13 -2.65 -2.96
N LEU A 224 23.33 -1.33 -2.83
CA LEU A 224 24.22 -0.55 -3.68
C LEU A 224 25.69 -0.92 -3.48
N GLU A 225 26.15 -1.05 -2.22
CA GLU A 225 27.51 -1.49 -1.90
C GLU A 225 27.81 -2.88 -2.45
N ARG A 226 26.79 -3.75 -2.47
CA ARG A 226 26.89 -5.07 -3.06
C ARG A 226 26.96 -5.00 -4.57
N PHE A 227 26.08 -4.23 -5.20
CA PHE A 227 26.07 -4.01 -6.65
C PHE A 227 27.42 -3.46 -7.13
N GLU A 228 27.98 -2.45 -6.47
CA GLU A 228 29.29 -1.86 -6.78
C GLU A 228 30.44 -2.86 -6.62
N ARG A 229 30.38 -3.73 -5.60
CA ARG A 229 31.40 -4.77 -5.38
C ARG A 229 31.34 -5.88 -6.43
N GLU A 230 30.14 -6.24 -6.88
CA GLU A 230 29.90 -7.38 -7.78
C GLU A 230 29.91 -6.98 -9.26
N THR A 231 29.87 -5.69 -9.55
CA THR A 231 29.78 -5.14 -10.91
C THR A 231 30.93 -4.19 -11.18
N ASP A 232 31.64 -4.37 -12.31
CA ASP A 232 32.64 -3.38 -12.74
C ASP A 232 31.93 -2.13 -13.28
N LEU A 233 31.94 -1.06 -12.48
CA LEU A 233 31.37 0.24 -12.83
C LEU A 233 32.42 1.25 -13.29
N ARG A 234 33.69 0.84 -13.42
CA ARG A 234 34.75 1.74 -13.93
C ARG A 234 34.40 2.18 -15.33
N ASP A 235 34.37 3.50 -15.52
CA ASP A 235 34.03 4.16 -16.78
C ASP A 235 32.64 3.77 -17.34
N ALA A 236 31.74 3.28 -16.48
CA ALA A 236 30.39 2.90 -16.91
C ALA A 236 29.64 4.12 -17.45
N THR A 237 29.06 3.97 -18.63
CA THR A 237 28.14 4.98 -19.15
C THR A 237 26.81 4.95 -18.37
N ARG A 238 25.98 5.98 -18.56
CA ARG A 238 24.65 6.05 -17.95
C ARG A 238 23.74 4.88 -18.39
N ASP A 239 23.87 4.46 -19.65
CA ASP A 239 23.13 3.33 -20.22
C ASP A 239 23.65 2.01 -19.63
N GLU A 240 24.97 1.87 -19.53
CA GLU A 240 25.60 0.68 -18.95
C GLU A 240 25.25 0.53 -17.47
N LEU A 241 25.20 1.63 -16.70
CA LEU A 241 24.77 1.61 -15.30
C LEU A 241 23.35 1.04 -15.18
N THR A 242 22.41 1.62 -15.94
CA THR A 242 20.98 1.25 -15.88
C THR A 242 20.77 -0.21 -16.26
N LEU A 243 21.41 -0.67 -17.34
CA LEU A 243 21.32 -2.06 -17.80
C LEU A 243 21.99 -3.05 -16.84
N LYS A 244 23.15 -2.72 -16.29
CA LYS A 244 23.84 -3.56 -15.30
C LYS A 244 23.00 -3.72 -14.03
N LEU A 245 22.40 -2.63 -13.57
CA LEU A 245 21.53 -2.63 -12.39
C LEU A 245 20.25 -3.44 -12.61
N PHE A 246 19.58 -3.26 -13.76
CA PHE A 246 18.42 -4.06 -14.13
C PHE A 246 18.75 -5.57 -14.14
N ASN A 247 19.85 -5.95 -14.78
CA ASN A 247 20.29 -7.35 -14.84
C ASN A 247 20.67 -7.90 -13.46
N PHE A 248 21.30 -7.09 -12.62
CA PHE A 248 21.62 -7.45 -11.24
C PHE A 248 20.34 -7.72 -10.43
N LEU A 249 19.38 -6.81 -10.43
CA LEU A 249 18.10 -6.98 -9.74
C LEU A 249 17.33 -8.20 -10.27
N ARG A 250 17.27 -8.37 -11.58
CA ARG A 250 16.61 -9.51 -12.22
C ARG A 250 17.25 -10.86 -11.87
N THR A 251 18.55 -10.88 -11.59
CA THR A 251 19.27 -12.09 -11.18
C THR A 251 19.09 -12.38 -9.69
N GLU A 252 19.04 -11.32 -8.89
CA GLU A 252 19.06 -11.42 -7.43
C GLU A 252 17.68 -11.55 -6.79
N PHE A 253 16.63 -11.12 -7.48
CA PHE A 253 15.28 -11.05 -6.93
C PHE A 253 14.36 -12.06 -7.59
N GLU A 254 13.56 -12.73 -6.76
CA GLU A 254 12.45 -13.56 -7.22
C GLU A 254 11.26 -12.68 -7.58
N ILE A 255 10.69 -12.92 -8.75
CA ILE A 255 9.55 -12.16 -9.27
C ILE A 255 8.28 -12.92 -8.94
N VAL A 256 7.41 -12.30 -8.16
CA VAL A 256 6.11 -12.86 -7.79
C VAL A 256 4.98 -12.10 -8.47
N ASP A 257 4.00 -12.85 -8.97
CA ASP A 257 2.84 -12.32 -9.66
C ASP A 257 1.79 -11.88 -8.63
N LEU A 258 2.10 -10.80 -7.90
CA LEU A 258 1.18 -10.18 -6.94
C LEU A 258 0.61 -8.91 -7.56
N GLN A 259 -0.69 -8.92 -7.82
CA GLN A 259 -1.42 -7.73 -8.25
C GLN A 259 -1.56 -6.74 -7.08
N GLU A 260 -1.31 -5.46 -7.36
CA GLU A 260 -1.70 -4.30 -6.53
C GLU A 260 -1.05 -4.17 -5.14
N PHE A 261 0.27 -4.33 -5.05
CA PHE A 261 1.03 -4.00 -3.83
C PHE A 261 2.32 -3.25 -4.15
N PHE A 262 2.56 -2.13 -3.44
CA PHE A 262 3.87 -1.46 -3.39
C PHE A 262 4.62 -1.97 -2.14
N PRO A 263 5.42 -3.05 -2.24
CA PRO A 263 6.29 -3.41 -1.15
C PRO A 263 7.26 -2.25 -0.90
N SER A 264 7.52 -1.93 0.37
CA SER A 264 8.55 -0.95 0.71
C SER A 264 9.89 -1.37 0.12
N LEU A 265 10.75 -0.41 -0.23
CA LEU A 265 12.09 -0.72 -0.74
C LEU A 265 12.88 -1.58 0.28
N GLU A 266 12.65 -1.37 1.57
CA GLU A 266 13.21 -2.18 2.65
C GLU A 266 12.77 -3.64 2.59
N LEU A 267 11.46 -3.89 2.42
CA LEU A 267 10.95 -5.26 2.30
C LEU A 267 11.53 -5.95 1.07
N LEU A 268 11.61 -5.24 -0.06
CA LEU A 268 12.21 -5.76 -1.29
C LEU A 268 13.68 -6.14 -1.05
N THR A 269 14.50 -5.24 -0.51
CA THR A 269 15.95 -5.50 -0.36
C THR A 269 16.25 -6.59 0.67
N GLN A 270 15.42 -6.75 1.70
CA GLN A 270 15.58 -7.79 2.71
C GLN A 270 15.13 -9.17 2.22
N THR A 271 13.95 -9.25 1.59
CA THR A 271 13.37 -10.53 1.17
C THR A 271 13.93 -11.01 -0.16
N LYS A 272 14.39 -10.09 -1.01
CA LYS A 272 14.70 -10.33 -2.42
C LYS A 272 13.52 -10.91 -3.21
N VAL A 273 12.29 -10.57 -2.83
CA VAL A 273 11.07 -10.98 -3.51
C VAL A 273 10.26 -9.75 -3.85
N GLY A 274 9.80 -9.61 -5.09
CA GLY A 274 9.00 -8.45 -5.51
C GLY A 274 8.13 -8.71 -6.73
N ASN A 275 7.05 -7.95 -6.87
CA ASN A 275 6.26 -7.91 -8.11
C ASN A 275 6.90 -6.95 -9.14
N SER A 276 6.34 -6.89 -10.35
CA SER A 276 6.85 -6.00 -11.42
C SER A 276 6.92 -4.52 -10.99
N GLN A 277 5.99 -4.10 -10.14
CA GLN A 277 5.88 -2.73 -9.64
C GLN A 277 7.00 -2.40 -8.66
N GLY A 278 7.16 -3.21 -7.61
CA GLY A 278 8.21 -3.02 -6.60
C GLY A 278 9.62 -3.09 -7.21
N LEU A 279 9.88 -4.05 -8.10
CA LEU A 279 11.19 -4.18 -8.73
C LEU A 279 11.51 -3.03 -9.69
N SER A 280 10.51 -2.52 -10.41
CA SER A 280 10.68 -1.34 -11.27
C SER A 280 10.96 -0.08 -10.45
N LEU A 281 10.27 0.09 -9.32
CA LEU A 281 10.52 1.20 -8.40
C LEU A 281 11.90 1.10 -7.73
N LEU A 282 12.32 -0.10 -7.33
CA LEU A 282 13.65 -0.37 -6.80
C LEU A 282 14.73 -0.03 -7.83
N LEU A 283 14.52 -0.39 -9.10
CA LEU A 283 15.43 -0.05 -10.19
C LEU A 283 15.60 1.47 -10.33
N VAL A 284 14.49 2.24 -10.35
CA VAL A 284 14.54 3.70 -10.46
C VAL A 284 15.32 4.32 -9.30
N ASN A 285 15.00 3.94 -8.06
CA ASN A 285 15.68 4.44 -6.87
C ASN A 285 17.16 4.10 -6.83
N ALA A 286 17.51 2.85 -7.08
CA ALA A 286 18.90 2.40 -7.10
C ALA A 286 19.69 3.03 -8.25
N ALA A 287 19.07 3.25 -9.42
CA ALA A 287 19.72 3.93 -10.54
C ALA A 287 20.05 5.38 -10.15
N LEU A 288 19.07 6.13 -9.63
CA LEU A 288 19.25 7.51 -9.18
C LEU A 288 20.34 7.64 -8.11
N ALA A 289 20.34 6.75 -7.11
CA ALA A 289 21.34 6.74 -6.05
C ALA A 289 22.76 6.44 -6.58
N MET A 290 22.90 5.46 -7.47
CA MET A 290 24.19 5.12 -8.08
C MET A 290 24.70 6.22 -9.01
N ALA A 291 23.83 6.83 -9.80
CA ALA A 291 24.21 7.92 -10.68
C ALA A 291 24.72 9.12 -9.89
N HIS A 292 24.05 9.47 -8.78
CA HIS A 292 24.54 10.48 -7.86
C HIS A 292 25.93 10.14 -7.31
N THR A 293 26.13 8.90 -6.88
CA THR A 293 27.42 8.39 -6.34
C THR A 293 28.55 8.46 -7.37
N LEU A 294 28.23 8.18 -8.64
CA LEU A 294 29.19 8.17 -9.76
C LEU A 294 29.37 9.54 -10.43
N GLY A 295 28.59 10.56 -10.03
CA GLY A 295 28.58 11.88 -10.68
C GLY A 295 28.07 11.83 -12.12
N LEU A 296 27.15 10.91 -12.41
CA LEU A 296 26.52 10.74 -13.73
C LEU A 296 25.16 11.44 -13.76
N GLU A 297 24.83 12.02 -14.91
CA GLU A 297 23.47 12.44 -15.23
C GLU A 297 22.73 11.26 -15.86
N LEU A 298 21.61 10.85 -15.23
CA LEU A 298 20.77 9.82 -15.81
C LEU A 298 19.89 10.39 -16.92
N PRO A 299 19.59 9.58 -17.94
CA PRO A 299 18.57 9.94 -18.90
C PRO A 299 17.18 9.95 -18.27
N ASN A 300 16.18 10.42 -19.02
CA ASN A 300 14.77 10.35 -18.64
C ASN A 300 14.39 8.89 -18.36
N ILE A 301 14.24 8.56 -17.08
CA ILE A 301 13.82 7.25 -16.60
C ILE A 301 12.41 7.36 -16.05
N ARG A 302 11.54 6.47 -16.49
CA ARG A 302 10.09 6.53 -16.29
C ARG A 302 9.59 5.18 -15.82
N LEU A 303 8.69 5.20 -14.85
CA LEU A 303 7.92 4.03 -14.45
C LEU A 303 6.59 4.08 -15.22
N CYS A 304 6.19 2.99 -15.87
CA CYS A 304 4.94 2.93 -16.63
C CYS A 304 4.14 1.69 -16.26
N GLU A 305 2.82 1.84 -16.10
CA GLU A 305 1.89 0.72 -16.08
C GLU A 305 1.59 0.32 -17.53
N ALA A 306 1.74 -0.96 -17.83
CA ALA A 306 1.42 -1.57 -19.12
C ALA A 306 0.41 -2.69 -18.89
N GLU A 307 -0.58 -2.81 -19.78
CA GLU A 307 -1.62 -3.83 -19.70
C GLU A 307 -1.56 -4.73 -20.94
N ARG A 308 -1.59 -6.06 -20.73
CA ARG A 308 -1.68 -7.05 -21.81
C ARG A 308 -2.64 -8.17 -21.41
N ASP A 309 -3.60 -8.47 -22.29
CA ASP A 309 -4.56 -9.57 -22.07
C ASP A 309 -5.33 -9.46 -20.72
N GLY A 310 -5.50 -8.23 -20.21
CA GLY A 310 -6.11 -7.94 -18.92
C GLY A 310 -5.17 -8.06 -17.70
N GLU A 311 -3.89 -8.41 -17.92
CA GLU A 311 -2.86 -8.38 -16.88
C GLU A 311 -2.16 -7.02 -16.87
N LYS A 312 -2.22 -6.32 -15.74
CA LYS A 312 -1.46 -5.10 -15.48
C LYS A 312 -0.06 -5.43 -14.97
N GLN A 313 0.94 -4.72 -15.47
CA GLN A 313 2.34 -4.86 -15.08
C GLN A 313 3.02 -3.50 -15.11
N TYR A 314 4.16 -3.41 -14.43
CA TYR A 314 4.95 -2.20 -14.39
C TYR A 314 6.29 -2.44 -15.08
N ILE A 315 6.67 -1.50 -15.93
CA ILE A 315 7.91 -1.51 -16.70
C ILE A 315 8.68 -0.21 -16.42
N VAL A 316 9.98 -0.25 -16.66
CA VAL A 316 10.81 0.96 -16.68
C VAL A 316 11.12 1.33 -18.13
N ILE A 317 10.85 2.57 -18.49
CA ILE A 317 11.25 3.15 -19.77
C ILE A 317 12.40 4.10 -19.51
N TYR A 318 13.53 3.94 -20.20
CA TYR A 318 14.61 4.89 -20.14
C TYR A 318 15.04 5.33 -21.53
N GLU A 319 15.35 6.62 -21.69
CA GLU A 319 15.88 7.16 -22.94
C GLU A 319 17.39 6.87 -23.03
N ASP A 320 17.90 6.24 -24.08
CA ASP A 320 19.34 5.96 -24.19
C ASP A 320 20.16 7.18 -24.67
N GLU A 321 21.49 7.02 -24.81
CA GLU A 321 22.37 8.07 -25.35
C GLU A 321 22.01 8.57 -26.76
N LEU A 322 21.22 7.82 -27.51
CA LEU A 322 20.77 8.17 -28.86
C LEU A 322 19.38 8.83 -28.86
N GLY A 323 18.79 9.05 -27.69
CA GLY A 323 17.42 9.55 -27.57
C GLY A 323 16.36 8.50 -27.87
N ILE A 324 16.69 7.20 -27.76
CA ILE A 324 15.78 6.10 -28.05
C ILE A 324 15.25 5.54 -26.74
N ASP A 325 13.93 5.48 -26.63
CA ASP A 325 13.27 4.82 -25.50
C ASP A 325 13.53 3.30 -25.49
N ARG A 326 13.96 2.81 -24.33
CA ARG A 326 14.24 1.42 -24.02
C ARG A 326 13.31 0.94 -22.93
N VAL A 327 12.75 -0.25 -23.11
CA VAL A 327 11.83 -0.87 -22.15
C VAL A 327 12.55 -1.96 -21.37
N LEU A 328 12.46 -1.88 -20.05
CA LEU A 328 12.96 -2.86 -19.09
C LEU A 328 11.76 -3.51 -18.39
N ASP A 329 11.59 -4.81 -18.61
CA ASP A 329 10.50 -5.62 -18.07
C ASP A 329 11.09 -6.76 -17.25
N PHE A 330 10.75 -6.81 -15.96
CA PHE A 330 11.19 -7.86 -15.06
C PHE A 330 10.50 -9.20 -15.38
N THR A 331 9.25 -9.19 -15.87
CA THR A 331 8.40 -10.39 -15.97
C THR A 331 8.60 -11.22 -17.24
N ASP A 332 9.27 -10.66 -18.25
CA ASP A 332 9.35 -11.19 -19.63
C ASP A 332 7.99 -11.43 -20.31
N LYS A 333 6.88 -10.97 -19.73
CA LYS A 333 5.52 -11.23 -20.25
C LYS A 333 5.13 -10.24 -21.35
N ILE A 334 5.75 -9.06 -21.40
CA ILE A 334 5.31 -7.95 -22.26
C ILE A 334 6.15 -7.82 -23.52
N VAL A 335 7.46 -8.09 -23.48
CA VAL A 335 8.37 -7.64 -24.54
C VAL A 335 8.55 -8.68 -25.66
N ASP A 336 7.62 -8.71 -26.63
CA ASP A 336 7.92 -9.11 -28.02
C ASP A 336 8.55 -7.88 -28.74
N PRO A 337 9.62 -8.04 -29.55
CA PRO A 337 10.21 -6.97 -30.36
C PRO A 337 9.23 -6.06 -31.12
N GLN A 338 8.09 -6.59 -31.58
CA GLN A 338 7.07 -5.79 -32.27
C GLN A 338 6.39 -4.79 -31.34
N MET A 339 6.25 -5.13 -30.05
CA MET A 339 5.59 -4.31 -29.04
C MET A 339 6.49 -3.21 -28.48
N GLN A 340 7.83 -3.32 -28.57
CA GLN A 340 8.74 -2.21 -28.27
C GLN A 340 8.44 -0.99 -29.16
N LEU A 341 8.04 -1.21 -30.42
CA LEU A 341 7.62 -0.14 -31.32
C LEU A 341 6.21 0.39 -30.99
N ASP A 342 5.29 -0.48 -30.61
CA ASP A 342 3.89 -0.09 -30.37
C ASP A 342 3.71 0.61 -29.01
N LEU A 343 4.47 0.23 -27.97
CA LEU A 343 4.46 0.93 -26.68
C LEU A 343 4.93 2.38 -26.81
N VAL A 344 6.05 2.60 -27.50
CA VAL A 344 6.61 3.95 -27.73
C VAL A 344 5.62 4.88 -28.45
N ASN A 345 4.70 4.31 -29.25
CA ASN A 345 3.71 5.09 -29.99
C ASN A 345 2.36 5.31 -29.27
N THR A 346 2.07 4.58 -28.19
CA THR A 346 0.72 4.51 -27.61
C THR A 346 0.65 4.81 -26.11
N LEU A 347 1.77 5.14 -25.46
CA LEU A 347 1.81 5.37 -24.02
C LEU A 347 0.94 6.57 -23.62
N LYS A 348 0.04 6.32 -22.66
CA LYS A 348 -0.32 7.32 -21.66
C LYS A 348 0.80 7.29 -20.62
N ASP A 349 1.67 8.28 -20.64
CA ASP A 349 2.70 8.44 -19.63
C ASP A 349 2.04 8.53 -18.24
N LEU A 350 2.38 7.63 -17.33
CA LEU A 350 2.08 7.81 -15.90
C LEU A 350 3.13 8.73 -15.24
N PHE A 351 4.35 8.79 -15.80
CA PHE A 351 5.45 9.64 -15.35
C PHE A 351 6.40 9.98 -16.50
N SER A 352 6.69 11.26 -16.72
CA SER A 352 7.95 11.68 -17.36
C SER A 352 8.80 12.41 -16.32
N ILE A 353 9.82 11.76 -15.77
CA ILE A 353 10.82 12.48 -14.97
C ILE A 353 11.80 13.08 -15.96
N ASN A 354 11.54 14.33 -16.38
CA ASN A 354 12.54 15.10 -17.12
C ASN A 354 13.74 15.33 -16.21
N ALA A 355 14.71 14.42 -16.25
CA ALA A 355 16.01 14.54 -15.60
C ALA A 355 16.95 15.53 -16.34
N TYR A 356 16.39 16.59 -16.94
CA TYR A 356 17.15 17.73 -17.40
C TYR A 356 17.41 18.68 -16.24
N MET A 357 18.06 18.22 -15.17
CA MET A 357 18.50 19.10 -14.11
C MET A 357 19.70 18.53 -13.34
N PRO A 358 20.74 19.34 -13.07
CA PRO A 358 21.91 18.89 -12.31
C PRO A 358 21.53 18.35 -10.93
N ALA A 359 22.18 17.27 -10.48
CA ALA A 359 21.89 16.57 -9.22
C ALA A 359 21.91 17.48 -7.96
N GLN A 360 22.60 18.61 -8.03
CA GLN A 360 22.69 19.60 -6.95
C GLN A 360 21.40 20.41 -6.76
N ASP A 361 20.54 20.48 -7.79
CA ASP A 361 19.29 21.23 -7.79
C ASP A 361 18.06 20.37 -7.43
N LEU A 362 18.20 19.03 -7.42
CA LEU A 362 17.13 18.09 -7.07
C LEU A 362 16.69 18.21 -5.59
N ALA A 363 17.65 18.45 -4.69
CA ALA A 363 17.39 18.66 -3.25
C ALA A 363 16.64 19.98 -2.95
N GLY A 364 16.61 20.92 -3.91
CA GLY A 364 15.95 22.23 -3.76
C GLY A 364 14.47 22.23 -4.12
N LEU A 365 14.02 21.35 -5.03
CA LEU A 365 12.65 21.35 -5.57
C LEU A 365 11.63 20.61 -4.70
N VAL A 366 12.07 19.70 -3.83
CA VAL A 366 11.20 19.06 -2.80
C VAL A 366 10.55 20.11 -1.87
N LYS A 367 11.08 21.34 -1.84
CA LYS A 367 10.60 22.42 -0.98
C LYS A 367 9.57 23.38 -1.61
N TYR A 368 9.32 23.33 -2.93
CA TYR A 368 8.34 24.19 -3.59
C TYR A 368 7.69 23.48 -4.79
N GLY A 369 6.61 22.74 -4.51
CA GLY A 369 5.68 22.30 -5.55
C GLY A 369 5.01 23.50 -6.22
N ARG A 370 5.20 23.66 -7.52
CA ARG A 370 4.31 24.46 -8.37
C ARG A 370 3.98 23.73 -9.66
N GLU A 371 2.68 23.73 -9.90
CA GLU A 371 1.90 23.24 -11.03
C GLU A 371 2.54 23.49 -12.41
N TYR A 372 2.54 22.46 -13.26
CA TYR A 372 2.26 22.62 -14.68
C TYR A 372 1.15 21.65 -15.06
N GLY A 373 -0.06 22.16 -15.21
CA GLY A 373 -1.14 21.45 -15.88
C GLY A 373 -0.85 21.39 -17.38
N LEU A 374 -0.83 20.18 -17.95
CA LEU A 374 -0.88 20.00 -19.40
C LEU A 374 -2.34 19.79 -19.80
N GLY A 375 -2.98 20.90 -20.15
CA GLY A 375 -4.22 20.88 -20.91
C GLY A 375 -3.95 20.57 -22.39
N ASP A 376 -4.90 19.88 -23.00
CA ASP A 376 -5.25 19.83 -24.42
C ASP A 376 -4.32 20.55 -25.40
N ASP A 377 -3.47 19.81 -26.11
CA ASP A 377 -3.22 19.97 -27.55
C ASP A 377 -2.13 19.00 -28.02
N LEU A 378 -2.51 17.89 -28.64
CA LEU A 378 -1.64 17.11 -29.54
C LEU A 378 -2.47 16.32 -30.57
N TYR A 379 -3.36 17.03 -31.28
CA TYR A 379 -3.72 16.67 -32.65
C TYR A 379 -3.29 17.83 -33.55
N GLY A 380 -2.10 17.72 -34.13
CA GLY A 380 -1.46 18.83 -34.83
C GLY A 380 -0.41 18.46 -35.87
N ARG A 381 -0.62 17.36 -36.60
CA ARG A 381 0.12 16.89 -37.80
C ARG A 381 1.54 16.36 -37.64
#